data_AF-A0A379V1H1-F1
#
_entry.id   AF-A0A379V1H1-F1
#
_cell.length_a   1.000
_cell.length_b   1.000
_cell.length_c   1.000
_cell.angle_alpha   90.00
_cell.angle_beta   90.00
_cell.angle_gamma   90.00
#
_symmetry.space_group_name_H-M   'P 1'
#
loop_
_entity.id
_entity.type
_entity.pdbx_description
1 polymer ?
#
loop_
_entity_poly.entity_id
_entity_poly.type
_entity_poly.pdbx_seq_one_letter_code
_entity_poly.pdbx_strand_id
1 'polypeptide(L)'
;MLKNPEGVAVNAVRNASLYCYGMILYTDAHYLHRVIALQRDKQKTVAQIKQEISHLHPDFSHRSGTRMINDGRYKFARYFSLREHNTPETWEDLIKYNDLELYDLKNDPDENHNLAADKQKYQDLILTMNEKLNKIIKDEIGVDDGSFMPDAAHEPWDLTIEQFNRMAKD
;
A
#
# COMPACT_ATOMS: atom_id res chain seq x y z
N MET A 1 12.95 23.93 16.76
CA MET A 1 13.19 22.97 15.67
C MET A 1 13.27 23.65 14.32
N LEU A 2 12.21 24.32 13.82
CA LEU A 2 12.23 24.94 12.48
C LEU A 2 13.30 26.03 12.25
N LYS A 3 13.82 26.65 13.32
CA LYS A 3 14.88 27.66 13.23
C LYS A 3 16.31 27.09 13.11
N ASN A 4 16.50 25.80 13.41
CA ASN A 4 17.78 25.09 13.26
C ASN A 4 17.52 23.59 13.06
N PRO A 5 17.05 23.17 11.88
CA PRO A 5 16.66 21.78 11.63
C PRO A 5 17.85 20.81 11.63
N GLU A 6 19.06 21.28 11.35
CA GLU A 6 20.25 20.42 11.29
C GLU A 6 20.82 20.09 12.67
N GLY A 7 20.48 20.87 13.69
CA GLY A 7 20.91 20.65 15.07
C GLY A 7 20.01 19.72 15.89
N VAL A 8 19.00 19.10 15.29
CA VAL A 8 18.05 18.23 16.00
C VAL A 8 18.09 16.80 15.46
N ALA A 9 17.79 15.83 16.31
CA ALA A 9 17.72 14.43 15.92
C ALA A 9 16.63 14.19 14.85
N VAL A 10 16.82 13.17 14.01
CA VAL A 10 15.85 12.81 12.94
C VAL A 10 14.42 12.61 13.47
N ASN A 11 14.29 12.09 14.70
CA ASN A 11 13.01 11.79 15.34
C ASN A 11 12.54 12.87 16.31
N ALA A 12 13.07 14.09 16.21
CA ALA A 12 12.80 15.14 17.18
C ALA A 12 11.32 15.61 17.17
N VAL A 13 10.61 15.49 16.04
CA VAL A 13 9.18 15.83 15.94
C VAL A 13 8.27 14.61 16.07
N ARG A 14 8.69 13.46 15.55
CA ARG A 14 7.92 12.21 15.53
C ARG A 14 8.88 11.03 15.55
N ASN A 15 8.45 9.89 16.10
CA ASN A 15 9.30 8.70 16.21
C ASN A 15 9.50 7.98 14.87
N ALA A 16 8.52 8.05 13.97
CA ALA A 16 8.56 7.47 12.65
C ALA A 16 7.50 8.14 11.76
N SER A 17 7.52 7.85 10.46
CA SER A 17 6.45 8.21 9.52
C SER A 17 5.81 6.95 8.95
N LEU A 18 4.48 6.90 8.95
CA LEU A 18 3.68 5.88 8.28
C LEU A 18 3.33 6.35 6.86
N TYR A 19 3.37 5.42 5.92
CA TYR A 19 2.92 5.63 4.55
C TYR A 19 1.96 4.50 4.17
N CYS A 20 0.84 4.88 3.57
CA CYS A 20 -0.18 3.96 3.10
C CYS A 20 -0.40 4.16 1.60
N TYR A 21 -0.32 3.07 0.86
CA TYR A 21 -0.64 3.06 -0.56
C TYR A 21 -1.66 1.96 -0.84
N GLY A 22 -2.66 2.26 -1.65
CA GLY A 22 -3.77 1.37 -1.96
C GLY A 22 -4.61 1.91 -3.10
N MET A 23 -3.95 2.44 -4.14
CA MET A 23 -4.66 3.08 -5.24
C MET A 23 -5.26 2.02 -6.18
N ILE A 24 -6.59 1.86 -6.11
CA ILE A 24 -7.38 0.87 -6.86
C ILE A 24 -7.06 0.84 -8.35
N LEU A 25 -6.83 2.01 -8.97
CA LEU A 25 -6.50 2.09 -10.41
C LEU A 25 -5.23 1.33 -10.79
N TYR A 26 -4.27 1.21 -9.86
CA TYR A 26 -2.97 0.58 -10.08
C TYR A 26 -2.83 -0.80 -9.42
N THR A 27 -3.91 -1.38 -8.89
CA THR A 27 -3.85 -2.68 -8.19
C THR A 27 -3.68 -3.85 -9.14
N ASP A 28 -4.10 -3.69 -10.39
CA ASP A 28 -4.04 -4.70 -11.43
C ASP A 28 -3.66 -4.06 -12.78
N ALA A 29 -2.51 -4.47 -13.31
CA ALA A 29 -1.99 -3.99 -14.58
C ALA A 29 -2.92 -4.35 -15.75
N HIS A 30 -3.56 -5.52 -15.73
CA HIS A 30 -4.48 -5.92 -16.79
C HIS A 30 -5.73 -5.04 -16.81
N TYR A 31 -6.33 -4.78 -15.64
CA TYR A 31 -7.41 -3.80 -15.49
C TYR A 31 -7.00 -2.43 -16.03
N LEU A 32 -5.85 -1.90 -15.58
CA LEU A 32 -5.35 -0.60 -16.02
C LEU A 32 -5.16 -0.53 -17.55
N HIS A 33 -4.56 -1.56 -18.15
CA HIS A 33 -4.36 -1.63 -19.59
C HIS A 33 -5.69 -1.58 -20.35
N ARG A 34 -6.73 -2.27 -19.87
CA ARG A 34 -8.06 -2.25 -20.48
C ARG A 34 -8.73 -0.88 -20.34
N VAL A 35 -8.66 -0.26 -19.15
CA VAL A 35 -9.19 1.10 -18.93
C VAL A 35 -8.54 2.10 -19.87
N ILE A 36 -7.20 2.09 -19.97
CA ILE A 36 -6.45 2.98 -20.87
C ILE A 36 -6.80 2.72 -22.34
N ALA A 37 -6.94 1.45 -22.74
CA ALA A 37 -7.32 1.10 -24.12
C ALA A 37 -8.71 1.65 -24.47
N LEU A 38 -9.70 1.51 -23.57
CA LEU A 38 -11.04 2.06 -23.75
C LEU A 38 -11.04 3.59 -23.84
N GLN A 39 -10.27 4.27 -22.97
CA GLN A 39 -10.15 5.72 -22.99
C GLN A 39 -9.50 6.27 -24.27
N ARG A 40 -8.64 5.48 -24.92
CA ARG A 40 -7.97 5.84 -26.17
C ARG A 40 -8.77 5.49 -27.42
N ASP A 41 -9.87 4.74 -27.27
CA ASP A 41 -10.72 4.35 -28.40
C ASP A 41 -11.56 5.55 -28.88
N LYS A 42 -11.14 6.13 -30.01
CA LYS A 42 -11.82 7.28 -30.63
C LYS A 42 -13.15 6.93 -31.29
N GLN A 43 -13.48 5.65 -31.46
CA GLN A 43 -14.73 5.20 -32.07
C GLN A 43 -15.89 5.15 -31.05
N LYS A 44 -15.57 5.14 -29.75
CA LYS A 44 -16.56 5.06 -28.68
C LYS A 44 -16.88 6.45 -28.14
N THR A 45 -18.16 6.67 -27.85
CA THR A 45 -18.61 7.84 -27.09
C THR A 45 -18.22 7.70 -25.61
N VAL A 46 -18.18 8.82 -24.89
CA VAL A 46 -17.93 8.83 -23.43
C VAL A 46 -18.92 7.94 -22.67
N ALA A 47 -20.18 7.88 -23.10
CA ALA A 47 -21.19 7.04 -22.47
C ALA A 47 -20.88 5.55 -22.64
N GLN A 48 -20.48 5.12 -23.84
CA GLN A 48 -20.08 3.73 -24.11
C GLN A 48 -18.82 3.34 -23.35
N ILE A 49 -17.81 4.23 -23.29
CA ILE A 49 -16.59 4.00 -22.51
C ILE A 49 -16.94 3.78 -21.03
N LYS A 50 -17.79 4.64 -20.45
CA LYS A 50 -18.23 4.50 -19.05
C LYS A 50 -18.95 3.18 -18.80
N GLN A 51 -19.85 2.77 -19.70
CA GLN A 51 -20.56 1.50 -19.60
C GLN A 51 -19.62 0.29 -19.66
N GLU A 52 -18.61 0.31 -20.53
CA GLU A 52 -17.66 -0.79 -20.59
C GLU A 52 -16.73 -0.83 -19.36
N ILE A 53 -16.30 0.34 -18.87
CA ILE A 53 -15.50 0.43 -17.63
C ILE A 53 -16.28 -0.09 -16.42
N SER A 54 -17.60 0.13 -16.31
CA SER A 54 -18.39 -0.40 -15.19
C SER A 54 -18.44 -1.94 -15.15
N HIS A 55 -18.16 -2.61 -16.27
CA HIS A 55 -18.06 -4.07 -16.32
C HIS A 55 -16.62 -4.58 -16.11
N LEU A 56 -15.65 -3.68 -15.91
CA LEU A 56 -14.29 -4.05 -15.57
C LEU A 56 -14.11 -4.08 -14.06
N HIS A 57 -13.42 -5.11 -13.59
CA HIS A 57 -13.14 -5.29 -12.17
C HIS A 57 -11.65 -5.54 -12.01
N PRO A 58 -10.95 -4.76 -11.16
CA PRO A 58 -9.55 -5.04 -10.86
C PRO A 58 -9.43 -6.34 -10.07
N ASP A 59 -8.38 -7.13 -10.34
CA ASP A 59 -8.07 -8.26 -9.47
C ASP A 59 -7.35 -7.81 -8.19
N PHE A 60 -8.10 -7.79 -7.10
CA PHE A 60 -7.57 -7.45 -5.77
C PHE A 60 -6.74 -8.56 -5.10
N SER A 61 -6.59 -9.73 -5.73
CA SER A 61 -5.72 -10.79 -5.20
C SER A 61 -4.23 -10.44 -5.26
N HIS A 62 -3.84 -9.50 -6.12
CA HIS A 62 -2.46 -9.03 -6.22
C HIS A 62 -2.02 -8.27 -4.96
N ARG A 63 -0.75 -8.45 -4.57
CA ARG A 63 -0.11 -7.76 -3.44
C ARG A 63 0.26 -6.31 -3.77
N SER A 64 -0.75 -5.49 -3.98
CA SER A 64 -0.64 -4.11 -4.43
C SER A 64 -0.89 -3.08 -3.33
N GLY A 65 -1.51 -3.49 -2.21
CA GLY A 65 -1.63 -2.66 -1.02
C GLY A 65 -0.28 -2.57 -0.32
N THR A 66 0.10 -1.38 0.15
CA THR A 66 1.36 -1.17 0.86
C THR A 66 1.12 -0.45 2.18
N ARG A 67 1.78 -0.95 3.22
CA ARG A 67 2.03 -0.21 4.47
C ARG A 67 3.52 -0.13 4.69
N MET A 68 4.01 1.07 5.00
CA MET A 68 5.44 1.32 5.16
C MET A 68 5.71 2.23 6.35
N ILE A 69 6.79 1.94 7.06
CA ILE A 69 7.33 2.79 8.13
C ILE A 69 8.74 3.25 7.77
N ASN A 70 9.05 4.51 8.07
CA ASN A 70 10.41 5.04 8.15
C ASN A 70 10.67 5.56 9.56
N ASP A 71 11.60 4.94 10.30
CA ASP A 71 11.96 5.31 11.68
C ASP A 71 13.19 6.23 11.80
N GLY A 72 13.66 6.75 10.66
CA GLY A 72 14.85 7.59 10.54
C GLY A 72 16.15 6.81 10.32
N ARG A 73 16.17 5.49 10.53
CA ARG A 73 17.28 4.62 10.16
C ARG A 73 16.87 3.56 9.15
N TYR A 74 15.77 2.87 9.41
CA TYR A 74 15.26 1.80 8.58
C TYR A 74 13.96 2.21 7.91
N LYS A 75 13.83 1.81 6.65
CA LYS A 75 12.57 1.86 5.89
C LYS A 75 12.10 0.43 5.69
N PHE A 76 10.90 0.13 6.18
CA PHE A 76 10.31 -1.20 6.09
C PHE A 76 8.92 -1.11 5.47
N ALA A 77 8.68 -1.90 4.43
CA ALA A 77 7.39 -1.98 3.75
C ALA A 77 6.88 -3.42 3.68
N ARG A 78 5.56 -3.55 3.78
CA ARG A 78 4.82 -4.78 3.51
C ARG A 78 3.86 -4.54 2.36
N TYR A 79 3.86 -5.47 1.42
CA TYR A 79 2.93 -5.51 0.29
C TYR A 79 1.96 -6.67 0.50
N PHE A 80 0.67 -6.38 0.47
CA PHE A 80 -0.39 -7.35 0.78
C PHE A 80 -1.54 -7.25 -0.23
N SER A 81 -2.29 -8.34 -0.33
CA SER A 81 -3.50 -8.41 -1.13
C SER A 81 -4.57 -7.52 -0.51
N LEU A 82 -5.26 -6.71 -1.31
CA LEU A 82 -6.37 -5.89 -0.78
C LEU A 82 -7.54 -6.74 -0.30
N ARG A 83 -7.61 -8.02 -0.69
CA ARG A 83 -8.55 -9.00 -0.11
C ARG A 83 -8.14 -9.52 1.26
N GLU A 84 -6.87 -9.34 1.64
CA GLU A 84 -6.27 -9.94 2.84
C GLU A 84 -5.52 -8.86 3.64
N HIS A 85 -6.25 -7.83 4.07
CA HIS A 85 -5.73 -6.89 5.07
C HIS A 85 -5.31 -7.66 6.32
N ASN A 86 -4.13 -7.35 6.87
CA ASN A 86 -3.55 -8.12 7.95
C ASN A 86 -2.68 -7.26 8.89
N THR A 87 -2.61 -7.68 10.15
CA THR A 87 -1.73 -7.12 11.19
C THR A 87 -0.91 -8.28 11.78
N PRO A 88 0.13 -8.75 11.08
CA PRO A 88 0.83 -9.97 11.43
C PRO A 88 1.68 -9.75 12.68
N GLU A 89 1.51 -10.63 13.67
CA GLU A 89 2.28 -10.63 14.92
C GLU A 89 3.33 -11.74 14.96
N THR A 90 3.23 -12.71 14.04
CA THR A 90 4.14 -13.85 13.92
C THR A 90 4.97 -13.77 12.64
N TRP A 91 6.12 -14.44 12.65
CA TRP A 91 6.97 -14.55 11.46
C TRP A 91 6.25 -15.27 10.31
N GLU A 92 5.55 -16.35 10.66
CA GLU A 92 4.81 -17.19 9.72
C GLU A 92 3.72 -16.40 9.01
N ASP A 93 2.90 -15.63 9.74
CA ASP A 93 1.86 -14.80 9.13
C ASP A 93 2.46 -13.68 8.29
N LEU A 94 3.54 -13.06 8.78
CA LEU A 94 4.21 -11.98 8.07
C LEU A 94 4.66 -12.43 6.67
N ILE A 95 5.42 -13.52 6.57
CA ILE A 95 5.94 -14.01 5.29
C ILE A 95 4.85 -14.66 4.43
N LYS A 96 3.80 -15.22 5.05
CA LYS A 96 2.71 -15.88 4.34
C LYS A 96 1.86 -14.88 3.58
N TYR A 97 1.54 -13.74 4.18
CA TYR A 97 0.58 -12.78 3.62
C TYR A 97 1.22 -11.53 3.00
N ASN A 98 2.54 -11.35 3.15
CA ASN A 98 3.20 -10.14 2.70
C ASN A 98 4.47 -10.40 1.87
N ASP A 99 4.69 -9.56 0.87
CA ASP A 99 6.03 -9.34 0.32
C ASP A 99 6.70 -8.20 1.08
N LEU A 100 8.02 -8.26 1.24
CA LEU A 100 8.75 -7.44 2.19
C LEU A 100 9.87 -6.66 1.53
N GLU A 101 10.01 -5.41 1.95
CA GLU A 101 11.19 -4.59 1.68
C GLU A 101 11.72 -4.01 2.98
N LEU A 102 13.05 -4.03 3.13
CA LEU A 102 13.75 -3.46 4.27
C LEU A 102 15.06 -2.83 3.82
N TYR A 103 15.27 -1.56 4.12
CA TYR A 103 16.47 -0.80 3.78
C TYR A 103 17.08 -0.14 5.01
N ASP A 104 18.41 -0.14 5.12
CA ASP A 104 19.17 0.64 6.12
C ASP A 104 19.64 1.95 5.49
N LEU A 105 18.86 3.01 5.65
CA LEU A 105 19.09 4.30 4.99
C LEU A 105 20.41 4.97 5.42
N LYS A 106 21.00 4.54 6.53
CA LYS A 106 22.31 5.05 6.96
C LYS A 106 23.44 4.51 6.08
N ASN A 107 23.37 3.23 5.73
CA ASN A 107 24.42 2.55 4.97
C ASN A 107 24.07 2.41 3.47
N ASP A 108 22.80 2.55 3.13
CA ASP A 108 22.23 2.44 1.79
C ASP A 108 21.17 3.55 1.57
N PRO A 109 21.59 4.83 1.51
CA PRO A 109 20.67 5.96 1.38
C PRO A 109 19.89 5.97 0.06
N ASP A 110 20.41 5.30 -0.96
CA ASP A 110 19.80 5.17 -2.28
C ASP A 110 18.89 3.92 -2.40
N GLU A 111 18.69 3.16 -1.31
CA GLU A 111 17.77 2.01 -1.24
C GLU A 111 18.07 0.92 -2.30
N ASN A 112 19.35 0.69 -2.63
CA ASN A 112 19.73 -0.27 -3.65
C ASN A 112 19.79 -1.71 -3.13
N HIS A 113 19.78 -1.92 -1.81
CA HIS A 113 20.01 -3.21 -1.17
C HIS A 113 18.86 -3.58 -0.23
N ASN A 114 17.86 -4.29 -0.77
CA ASN A 114 16.75 -4.82 0.03
C ASN A 114 17.24 -5.95 0.96
N LEU A 115 17.39 -5.64 2.25
CA LEU A 115 17.78 -6.59 3.29
C LEU A 115 16.76 -7.73 3.43
N ALA A 116 15.46 -7.48 3.17
CA ALA A 116 14.42 -8.49 3.22
C ALA A 116 14.49 -9.52 2.07
N ALA A 117 15.44 -9.38 1.14
CA ALA A 117 15.78 -10.45 0.20
C ALA A 117 16.38 -11.67 0.92
N ASP A 118 17.15 -11.46 1.99
CA ASP A 118 17.73 -12.50 2.85
C ASP A 118 16.98 -12.55 4.19
N LYS A 119 15.73 -13.04 4.14
CA LYS A 119 14.77 -12.98 5.26
C LYS A 119 15.29 -13.67 6.51
N GLN A 120 15.99 -14.80 6.37
CA GLN A 120 16.52 -15.57 7.49
C GLN A 120 17.64 -14.80 8.21
N LYS A 121 18.54 -14.17 7.45
CA LYS A 121 19.63 -13.37 8.04
C LYS A 121 19.12 -12.17 8.82
N TYR A 122 18.06 -11.52 8.34
CA TYR A 122 17.53 -10.28 8.92
C TYR A 122 16.21 -10.47 9.69
N GLN A 123 15.86 -11.71 10.05
CA GLN A 123 14.56 -12.05 10.65
C GLN A 123 14.23 -11.19 11.88
N ASP A 124 15.15 -11.08 12.83
CA ASP A 124 14.93 -10.30 14.06
C ASP A 124 14.69 -8.82 13.77
N LEU A 125 15.42 -8.25 12.80
CA LEU A 125 15.26 -6.86 12.39
C LEU A 125 13.92 -6.64 11.67
N ILE A 126 13.54 -7.57 10.79
CA ILE A 126 12.24 -7.54 10.10
C ILE A 126 11.10 -7.59 11.13
N LEU A 127 11.15 -8.50 12.10
CA LEU A 127 10.14 -8.59 13.16
C LEU A 127 10.09 -7.31 14.01
N THR A 128 11.25 -6.76 14.37
CA THR A 128 11.33 -5.47 15.09
C THR A 128 10.66 -4.34 14.30
N MET A 129 10.92 -4.25 13.00
CA MET A 129 10.30 -3.22 12.15
C MET A 129 8.81 -3.49 11.89
N ASN A 130 8.41 -4.75 11.83
CA ASN A 130 7.02 -5.18 11.74
C ASN A 130 6.21 -4.77 12.98
N GLU A 131 6.75 -4.97 14.18
CA GLU A 131 6.13 -4.52 15.43
C GLU A 131 5.95 -3.01 15.46
N LYS A 132 6.98 -2.25 15.05
CA LYS A 132 6.88 -0.79 14.94
C LYS A 132 5.82 -0.37 13.93
N LEU A 133 5.74 -1.05 12.78
CA LEU A 133 4.72 -0.77 11.76
C LEU A 133 3.30 -1.05 12.28
N ASN A 134 3.08 -2.20 12.92
CA ASN A 134 1.78 -2.51 13.55
C ASN A 134 1.40 -1.45 14.59
N LYS A 135 2.37 -1.02 15.40
CA LYS A 135 2.15 0.01 16.41
C LYS A 135 1.74 1.35 15.79
N ILE A 136 2.47 1.85 14.79
CA ILE A 136 2.13 3.14 14.19
C ILE A 136 0.82 3.09 13.39
N ILE A 137 0.50 1.97 12.73
CA ILE A 137 -0.82 1.76 12.09
C ILE A 137 -1.92 1.89 13.14
N LYS A 138 -1.78 1.20 14.28
CA LYS A 138 -2.76 1.30 15.38
C LYS A 138 -2.88 2.72 15.93
N ASP A 139 -1.75 3.41 16.09
CA ASP A 139 -1.72 4.75 16.69
C ASP A 139 -2.28 5.83 15.74
N GLU A 140 -2.10 5.71 14.41
CA GLU A 140 -2.50 6.73 13.43
C GLU A 140 -3.79 6.41 12.66
N ILE A 141 -4.06 5.13 12.36
CA ILE A 141 -5.23 4.67 11.60
C ILE A 141 -6.27 4.02 12.52
N GLY A 142 -5.82 3.25 13.51
CA GLY A 142 -6.68 2.43 14.34
C GLY A 142 -6.91 1.06 13.71
N VAL A 143 -8.08 0.85 13.11
CA VAL A 143 -8.44 -0.42 12.46
C VAL A 143 -8.12 -0.35 10.97
N ASP A 144 -7.25 -1.23 10.50
CA ASP A 144 -6.81 -1.32 9.09
C ASP A 144 -7.21 -2.67 8.49
N ASP A 145 -8.52 -2.91 8.40
CA ASP A 145 -9.12 -4.18 7.97
C ASP A 145 -9.72 -4.13 6.55
N GLY A 146 -9.58 -2.99 5.86
CA GLY A 146 -10.14 -2.80 4.52
C GLY A 146 -11.62 -2.45 4.48
N SER A 147 -12.29 -2.26 5.63
CA SER A 147 -13.73 -1.90 5.71
C SER A 147 -14.08 -0.56 5.07
N PHE A 148 -13.08 0.29 4.80
CA PHE A 148 -13.26 1.53 4.04
C PHE A 148 -13.48 1.30 2.54
N MET A 149 -13.11 0.11 2.03
CA MET A 149 -13.38 -0.24 0.65
C MET A 149 -14.87 -0.62 0.51
N PRO A 150 -15.49 -0.36 -0.65
CA PRO A 150 -16.78 -0.95 -0.99
C PRO A 150 -16.71 -2.47 -0.80
N ASP A 151 -17.83 -3.15 -0.49
CA ASP A 151 -17.96 -4.60 -0.24
C ASP A 151 -17.52 -5.47 -1.45
N ALA A 152 -16.26 -5.36 -1.85
CA ALA A 152 -15.65 -6.02 -3.00
C ALA A 152 -15.42 -7.51 -2.77
N ALA A 153 -15.72 -8.01 -1.56
CA ALA A 153 -15.67 -9.42 -1.21
C ALA A 153 -16.96 -10.18 -1.59
N HIS A 154 -18.10 -9.49 -1.73
CA HIS A 154 -19.40 -10.16 -1.95
C HIS A 154 -20.32 -9.49 -2.97
N GLU A 155 -20.10 -8.22 -3.33
CA GLU A 155 -20.84 -7.58 -4.42
C GLU A 155 -19.95 -7.43 -5.66
N PRO A 156 -20.48 -7.69 -6.88
CA PRO A 156 -19.80 -7.30 -8.11
C PRO A 156 -19.46 -5.81 -8.02
N TRP A 157 -18.39 -5.41 -8.70
CA TRP A 157 -17.89 -4.04 -8.70
C TRP A 157 -18.83 -3.09 -9.47
N ASP A 158 -20.09 -3.00 -9.05
CA ASP A 158 -21.15 -2.14 -9.57
C ASP A 158 -21.08 -0.78 -8.86
N LEU A 159 -19.91 -0.13 -8.90
CA LEU A 159 -19.82 1.26 -8.51
C LEU A 159 -20.69 2.07 -9.47
N THR A 160 -21.74 2.68 -8.94
CA THR A 160 -22.48 3.71 -9.66
C THR A 160 -21.51 4.80 -10.12
N ILE A 161 -21.84 5.47 -11.22
CA ILE A 161 -21.04 6.59 -11.75
C ILE A 161 -20.77 7.64 -10.67
N GLU A 162 -21.69 7.82 -9.73
CA GLU A 162 -21.53 8.73 -8.61
C GLU A 162 -20.48 8.25 -7.59
N GLN A 163 -20.49 6.97 -7.23
CA GLN A 163 -19.51 6.37 -6.32
C GLN A 163 -18.10 6.38 -6.93
N PHE A 164 -17.96 6.04 -8.22
CA PHE A 164 -16.67 6.13 -8.93
C PHE A 164 -16.14 7.58 -8.97
N ASN A 165 -17.00 8.56 -9.26
CA ASN A 165 -16.60 9.96 -9.31
C ASN A 165 -16.25 10.55 -7.94
N ARG A 166 -16.82 10.01 -6.85
CA ARG A 166 -16.43 10.39 -5.49
C ARG A 166 -15.05 9.83 -5.15
N MET A 167 -14.83 8.54 -5.44
CA MET A 167 -13.54 7.88 -5.19
C MET A 167 -12.39 8.39 -6.07
N ALA A 168 -12.67 8.89 -7.28
CA ALA A 168 -11.64 9.43 -8.17
C ALA A 168 -11.28 10.91 -7.91
N LYS A 169 -12.00 11.57 -6.99
CA LYS A 169 -11.78 12.98 -6.62
C LYS A 169 -11.15 13.17 -5.25
N ASP A 170 -11.10 12.11 -4.44
CA ASP A 170 -10.33 12.02 -3.20
C ASP A 170 -8.95 11.40 -3.48
#